data_AF-W6KXX1-F1
#
_entry.id   AF-W6KXX1-F1
#
_cell.length_a   1.000
_cell.length_b   1.000
_cell.length_c   1.000
_cell.angle_alpha   90.00
_cell.angle_beta   90.00
_cell.angle_gamma   90.00
#
_symmetry.space_group_name_H-M   'P 1'
#
loop_
_entity.id
_entity.type
_entity.pdbx_description
1 polymer ?
#
loop_
_entity_poly.entity_id
_entity_poly.type
_entity_poly.pdbx_seq_one_letter_code
_entity_poly.pdbx_strand_id
1 'polypeptide(L)'
;MEGENVDSTDHLSPSSEKKCRESANSAASTRLRAAEAVLFPCAHHHRAVVLCTAAGKAAKKGRPAVMGGTVFWITCPHLNNVIARIERNGGVKAAAQVLSRQPTAMAKHFASHVRYTERVKTLLTAQQWDFFLAHFVEPEKGSSRLFGNAAVSHADDVKCLHAWVAQALARAANPIGEGIINLILFFHLLISDYRKGVDSDDNDASLKHYMDSPIPLYDFLTQAFSQDTKSEREIEFTIGNEPKRVSYSWISDPVVLEALQIDLCQRCLDVYLFLEGRSPRVSSKRRLN
;
A
#
# COMPACT_ATOMS: atom_id res chain seq x y z
N MET A 1 -50.87 -14.93 34.14
CA MET A 1 -50.40 -13.78 33.35
C MET A 1 -49.06 -14.18 32.78
N GLU A 2 -49.11 -14.83 31.62
CA GLU A 2 -47.95 -15.24 30.84
C GLU A 2 -47.54 -14.03 29.98
N GLY A 3 -46.27 -13.65 30.04
CA GLY A 3 -45.70 -12.54 29.26
C GLY A 3 -44.84 -13.11 28.13
N GLU A 4 -45.24 -12.80 26.90
CA GLU A 4 -44.58 -13.22 25.67
C GLU A 4 -43.22 -12.50 25.48
N ASN A 5 -42.20 -13.30 25.21
CA ASN A 5 -40.89 -12.88 24.70
C ASN A 5 -40.97 -12.78 23.17
N VAL A 6 -40.68 -11.61 22.62
CA VAL A 6 -40.51 -11.43 21.16
C VAL A 6 -39.01 -11.35 20.88
N ASP A 7 -38.45 -12.48 20.44
CA ASP A 7 -37.11 -12.58 19.85
C ASP A 7 -37.28 -12.52 18.33
N SER A 8 -36.86 -11.42 17.71
CA SER A 8 -36.88 -11.24 16.25
C SER A 8 -35.45 -11.14 15.73
N THR A 9 -34.90 -12.30 15.37
CA THR A 9 -33.66 -12.41 14.60
C THR A 9 -34.03 -12.61 13.13
N ASP A 10 -33.93 -11.54 12.35
CA ASP A 10 -34.05 -11.61 10.89
C ASP A 10 -32.82 -12.33 10.32
N HIS A 11 -32.94 -13.64 10.19
CA HIS A 11 -32.01 -14.46 9.42
C HIS A 11 -32.20 -14.19 7.93
N LEU A 12 -31.16 -13.65 7.28
CA LEU A 12 -31.09 -13.57 5.82
C LEU A 12 -31.33 -14.96 5.21
N SER A 13 -32.38 -15.08 4.40
CA SER A 13 -32.76 -16.36 3.82
C SER A 13 -31.66 -16.92 2.89
N PRO A 14 -31.45 -18.26 2.86
CA PRO A 14 -30.48 -18.92 1.97
C PRO A 14 -30.64 -18.59 0.47
N SER A 15 -31.80 -18.06 0.08
CA SER A 15 -32.11 -17.64 -1.29
C SER A 15 -31.38 -16.35 -1.71
N SER A 16 -31.10 -15.47 -0.76
CA SER A 16 -30.43 -14.18 -0.99
C SER A 16 -28.92 -14.35 -1.23
N GLU A 17 -28.27 -15.23 -0.47
CA GLU A 17 -26.87 -15.61 -0.68
C GLU A 17 -26.64 -16.26 -2.05
N LYS A 18 -27.60 -17.09 -2.49
CA LYS A 18 -27.53 -17.78 -3.79
C LYS A 18 -27.64 -16.80 -4.95
N LYS A 19 -28.56 -15.83 -4.88
CA LYS A 19 -28.71 -14.74 -5.87
C LYS A 19 -27.49 -13.81 -5.91
N CYS A 20 -26.89 -13.53 -4.74
CA CYS A 20 -25.69 -12.72 -4.66
C CYS A 20 -24.48 -13.42 -5.31
N ARG A 21 -24.35 -14.73 -5.11
CA ARG A 21 -23.33 -15.57 -5.78
C ARG A 21 -23.56 -15.70 -7.29
N GLU A 22 -24.80 -15.82 -7.74
CA GLU A 22 -25.14 -15.97 -9.16
C GLU A 22 -24.96 -14.67 -9.97
N SER A 23 -25.23 -13.51 -9.37
CA SER A 23 -25.01 -12.21 -10.06
C SER A 23 -23.52 -11.85 -10.20
N ALA A 24 -22.66 -12.38 -9.32
CA ALA A 24 -21.21 -12.31 -9.49
C ALA A 24 -20.66 -13.31 -10.54
N ASN A 25 -21.46 -14.29 -10.97
CA ASN A 25 -21.03 -15.38 -11.84
C ASN A 25 -21.21 -15.13 -13.34
N SER A 26 -22.07 -14.22 -13.80
CA SER A 26 -22.40 -14.13 -15.23
C SER A 26 -21.35 -13.42 -16.12
N ALA A 27 -20.31 -12.82 -15.52
CA ALA A 27 -19.24 -12.14 -16.26
C ALA A 27 -17.83 -12.76 -16.08
N ALA A 28 -17.70 -13.83 -15.29
CA ALA A 28 -16.42 -14.24 -14.71
C ALA A 28 -15.92 -15.61 -15.19
N SER A 29 -15.25 -15.69 -16.35
CA SER A 29 -14.52 -16.91 -16.73
C SER A 29 -13.16 -16.71 -17.40
N THR A 30 -12.73 -15.51 -17.80
CA THR A 30 -11.45 -15.35 -18.51
C THR A 30 -10.47 -14.33 -17.92
N ARG A 31 -10.86 -13.55 -16.91
CA ARG A 31 -10.02 -12.45 -16.41
C ARG A 31 -9.78 -12.53 -14.91
N LEU A 32 -8.93 -13.46 -14.51
CA LEU A 32 -8.33 -13.39 -13.19
C LEU A 32 -7.52 -12.09 -13.11
N ARG A 33 -7.79 -11.23 -12.12
CA ARG A 33 -7.02 -9.99 -11.89
C ARG A 33 -7.06 -9.02 -13.08
N ALA A 34 -8.24 -8.68 -13.59
CA ALA A 34 -8.38 -7.53 -14.49
C ALA A 34 -8.50 -6.24 -13.68
N ALA A 35 -7.79 -5.20 -14.12
CA ALA A 35 -8.03 -3.85 -13.63
C ALA A 35 -9.44 -3.40 -14.03
N GLU A 36 -10.23 -2.97 -13.05
CA GLU A 36 -11.59 -2.45 -13.21
C GLU A 36 -11.57 -0.93 -13.43
N ALA A 37 -10.66 -0.23 -12.75
CA ALA A 37 -10.43 1.20 -12.90
C ALA A 37 -8.95 1.54 -12.64
N VAL A 38 -8.45 2.60 -13.28
CA VAL A 38 -7.15 3.20 -12.92
C VAL A 38 -7.39 4.21 -11.82
N LEU A 39 -6.69 4.05 -10.69
CA LEU A 39 -6.81 4.93 -9.53
C LEU A 39 -5.64 5.94 -9.46
N PHE A 40 -4.48 5.54 -9.98
CA PHE A 40 -3.31 6.39 -10.12
C PHE A 40 -2.56 6.01 -11.40
N PRO A 41 -2.53 6.87 -12.44
CA PRO A 41 -1.73 6.62 -13.63
C PRO A 41 -0.25 6.89 -13.35
N CYS A 42 0.62 6.42 -14.23
CA CYS A 42 1.98 6.94 -14.31
C CYS A 42 2.38 7.19 -15.76
N ALA A 43 3.32 8.09 -16.01
CA ALA A 43 3.70 8.50 -17.37
C ALA A 43 4.03 7.33 -18.30
N HIS A 44 4.78 6.33 -17.83
CA HIS A 44 5.27 5.24 -18.70
C HIS A 44 4.32 4.04 -18.84
N HIS A 45 3.55 3.71 -17.80
CA HIS A 45 2.73 2.50 -17.79
C HIS A 45 1.23 2.78 -17.78
N HIS A 46 0.82 4.03 -17.57
CA HIS A 46 -0.56 4.53 -17.53
C HIS A 46 -1.47 3.94 -16.45
N ARG A 47 -1.00 2.92 -15.74
CA ARG A 47 -1.66 2.26 -14.61
C ARG A 47 -0.59 1.96 -13.57
N ALA A 48 -0.42 2.84 -12.60
CA ALA A 48 0.46 2.57 -11.47
C ALA A 48 -0.31 1.92 -10.33
N VAL A 49 -1.53 2.39 -10.05
CA VAL A 49 -2.47 1.76 -9.12
C VAL A 49 -3.82 1.57 -9.78
N VAL A 50 -4.42 0.40 -9.57
CA VAL A 50 -5.73 0.03 -10.12
C VAL A 50 -6.67 -0.47 -9.04
N LEU A 51 -7.97 -0.32 -9.29
CA LEU A 51 -9.01 -1.09 -8.62
C LEU A 51 -9.07 -2.49 -9.25
N CYS A 52 -9.06 -3.53 -8.43
CA CYS A 52 -9.35 -4.90 -8.84
C CYS A 52 -9.96 -5.64 -7.65
N THR A 53 -11.23 -5.98 -7.75
CA THR A 53 -11.95 -6.65 -6.65
C THR A 53 -11.63 -8.13 -6.56
N ALA A 54 -11.35 -8.79 -7.69
CA ALA A 54 -11.06 -10.22 -7.73
C ALA A 54 -9.72 -10.56 -7.05
N ALA A 55 -9.76 -11.37 -5.98
CA ALA A 55 -8.54 -11.96 -5.41
C ALA A 55 -7.92 -12.90 -6.44
N GLY A 56 -6.59 -12.89 -6.57
CA GLY A 56 -5.82 -13.71 -7.52
C GLY A 56 -5.92 -15.23 -7.39
N LYS A 57 -6.86 -15.77 -6.60
CA LYS A 57 -7.11 -17.20 -6.53
C LYS A 57 -8.01 -17.57 -7.70
N ALA A 58 -7.45 -18.37 -8.61
CA ALA A 58 -8.20 -19.00 -9.68
C ALA A 58 -9.45 -19.68 -9.11
N ALA A 59 -10.56 -19.53 -9.84
CA ALA A 59 -11.76 -20.31 -9.65
C ALA A 59 -11.41 -21.80 -9.57
N LYS A 60 -11.26 -22.37 -8.37
CA LYS A 60 -11.02 -23.81 -8.21
C LYS A 60 -12.37 -24.51 -8.31
N LYS A 61 -12.51 -25.46 -9.24
CA LYS A 61 -13.69 -26.34 -9.38
C LYS A 61 -15.02 -25.56 -9.51
N GLY A 62 -15.11 -24.64 -10.47
CA GLY A 62 -16.36 -23.92 -10.75
C GLY A 62 -16.79 -22.89 -9.69
N ARG A 63 -15.95 -22.61 -8.68
CA ARG A 63 -16.19 -21.53 -7.72
C ARG A 63 -15.71 -20.20 -8.30
N PRO A 64 -16.48 -19.10 -8.24
CA PRO A 64 -16.02 -17.80 -8.74
C PRO A 64 -14.73 -17.32 -8.07
N ALA A 65 -13.99 -16.44 -8.75
CA ALA A 65 -12.93 -15.68 -8.11
C ALA A 65 -13.55 -14.88 -6.96
N VAL A 66 -13.09 -15.13 -5.74
CA VAL A 66 -13.62 -14.47 -4.54
C VAL A 66 -13.01 -13.09 -4.43
N MET A 67 -13.78 -12.10 -4.00
CA MET A 67 -13.26 -10.76 -3.71
C MET A 67 -12.16 -10.84 -2.64
N GLY A 68 -11.09 -10.05 -2.78
CA GLY A 68 -9.99 -10.00 -1.81
C GLY A 68 -10.16 -8.90 -0.78
N GLY A 69 -9.55 -9.05 0.40
CA GLY A 69 -9.48 -7.98 1.42
C GLY A 69 -8.61 -6.77 1.00
N THR A 70 -8.04 -6.79 -0.21
CA THR A 70 -7.36 -5.67 -0.84
C THR A 70 -7.94 -5.48 -2.22
N VAL A 71 -8.42 -4.27 -2.51
CA VAL A 71 -8.96 -3.91 -3.83
C VAL A 71 -8.08 -2.92 -4.58
N PHE A 72 -7.08 -2.32 -3.93
CA PHE A 72 -6.11 -1.42 -4.56
C PHE A 72 -4.80 -2.17 -4.84
N TRP A 73 -4.37 -2.20 -6.10
CA TRP A 73 -3.22 -2.99 -6.52
C TRP A 73 -2.19 -2.15 -7.26
N ILE A 74 -0.92 -2.31 -6.90
CA ILE A 74 0.21 -1.74 -7.65
C ILE A 74 0.44 -2.56 -8.92
N THR A 75 0.56 -1.86 -10.04
CA THR A 75 0.74 -2.45 -11.37
C THR A 75 1.89 -1.85 -12.16
N CYS A 76 2.40 -0.70 -11.74
CA CYS A 76 3.65 -0.16 -12.28
C CYS A 76 4.82 -1.07 -11.84
N PRO A 77 5.58 -1.67 -12.78
CA PRO A 77 6.68 -2.55 -12.44
C PRO A 77 7.81 -1.84 -11.69
N HIS A 78 8.08 -0.56 -11.98
CA HIS A 78 9.16 0.17 -11.29
C HIS A 78 8.82 0.41 -9.82
N LEU A 79 7.61 0.94 -9.56
CA LEU A 79 7.11 1.15 -8.21
C LEU A 79 7.05 -0.17 -7.44
N ASN A 80 6.51 -1.22 -8.06
CA ASN A 80 6.42 -2.53 -7.43
C ASN A 80 7.79 -3.11 -7.07
N ASN A 81 8.78 -3.03 -7.97
CA ASN A 81 10.10 -3.61 -7.72
C ASN A 81 10.86 -2.86 -6.62
N VAL A 82 10.74 -1.53 -6.56
CA VAL A 82 11.31 -0.74 -5.46
C VAL A 82 10.68 -1.11 -4.12
N ILE A 83 9.35 -1.19 -4.05
CA ILE A 83 8.67 -1.55 -2.79
C ILE A 83 9.02 -2.98 -2.37
N ALA A 84 9.01 -3.93 -3.30
CA ALA A 84 9.41 -5.31 -3.03
C ALA A 84 10.86 -5.43 -2.51
N ARG A 85 11.75 -4.54 -2.95
CA ARG A 85 13.12 -4.46 -2.43
C ARG A 85 13.14 -3.92 -1.00
N ILE A 86 12.44 -2.82 -0.73
CA ILE A 86 12.29 -2.27 0.62
C ILE A 86 11.73 -3.33 1.58
N GLU A 87 10.70 -4.07 1.18
CA GLU A 87 10.13 -5.17 1.97
C GLU A 87 11.16 -6.28 2.24
N ARG A 88 11.87 -6.75 1.20
CA ARG A 88 12.89 -7.81 1.30
C ARG A 88 14.02 -7.41 2.26
N ASN A 89 14.37 -6.14 2.30
CA ASN A 89 15.40 -5.58 3.17
C ASN A 89 14.87 -5.22 4.57
N GLY A 90 13.72 -5.79 4.98
CA GLY A 90 13.19 -5.66 6.34
C GLY A 90 12.25 -4.49 6.56
N GLY A 91 11.79 -3.83 5.49
CA GLY A 91 10.95 -2.64 5.60
C GLY A 91 9.61 -2.86 6.33
N VAL A 92 9.02 -4.05 6.20
CA VAL A 92 7.82 -4.43 6.97
C VAL A 92 8.10 -4.44 8.48
N LYS A 93 9.22 -5.04 8.89
CA LYS A 93 9.64 -5.08 10.30
C LYS A 93 9.94 -3.68 10.82
N ALA A 94 10.61 -2.85 10.02
CA ALA A 94 10.91 -1.46 10.39
C ALA A 94 9.62 -0.65 10.60
N ALA A 95 8.65 -0.73 9.68
CA ALA A 95 7.36 -0.05 9.83
C ALA A 95 6.59 -0.54 11.07
N ALA A 96 6.52 -1.85 11.31
CA ALA A 96 5.90 -2.42 12.52
C ALA A 96 6.59 -1.93 13.81
N GLN A 97 7.92 -1.82 13.79
CA GLN A 97 8.68 -1.31 14.92
C GLN A 97 8.39 0.19 15.19
N VAL A 98 8.19 1.00 14.14
CA VAL A 98 7.79 2.40 14.31
C VAL A 98 6.39 2.49 14.92
N LEU A 99 5.42 1.73 14.40
CA LEU A 99 4.06 1.71 14.92
C LEU A 99 4.00 1.30 16.40
N SER A 100 4.77 0.28 16.81
CA SER A 100 4.79 -0.17 18.21
C SER A 100 5.46 0.82 19.17
N ARG A 101 6.33 1.70 18.68
CA ARG A 101 7.08 2.66 19.51
C ARG A 101 6.46 4.06 19.55
N GLN A 102 5.61 4.40 18.57
CA GLN A 102 5.09 5.75 18.41
C GLN A 102 3.56 5.75 18.44
N PRO A 103 2.95 6.13 19.59
CA PRO A 103 1.49 6.16 19.72
C PRO A 103 0.80 7.03 18.66
N THR A 104 1.44 8.14 18.26
CA THR A 104 0.92 9.02 17.20
C THR A 104 0.91 8.33 15.83
N ALA A 105 1.93 7.54 15.52
CA ALA A 105 2.00 6.75 14.29
C ALA A 105 0.90 5.67 14.29
N MET A 106 0.74 4.96 15.41
CA MET A 106 -0.31 3.95 15.58
C MET A 106 -1.71 4.55 15.41
N ALA A 107 -2.00 5.67 16.06
CA ALA A 107 -3.30 6.34 15.95
C ALA A 107 -3.61 6.76 14.50
N LYS A 108 -2.62 7.33 13.78
CA LYS A 108 -2.77 7.69 12.36
C LYS A 108 -2.97 6.44 11.49
N HIS A 109 -2.28 5.34 11.79
CA HIS A 109 -2.44 4.07 11.07
C HIS A 109 -3.85 3.50 11.27
N PHE A 110 -4.37 3.49 12.50
CA PHE A 110 -5.75 3.08 12.77
C PHE A 110 -6.77 3.93 12.01
N ALA A 111 -6.61 5.25 12.05
CA ALA A 111 -7.49 6.15 11.29
C ALA A 111 -7.45 5.88 9.78
N SER A 112 -6.31 5.43 9.24
CA SER A 112 -6.17 5.09 7.81
C SER A 112 -7.05 3.92 7.37
N HIS A 113 -7.40 3.00 8.26
CA HIS A 113 -8.31 1.89 7.93
C HIS A 113 -9.72 2.39 7.65
N VAL A 114 -10.20 3.38 8.41
CA VAL A 114 -11.48 4.04 8.14
C VAL A 114 -11.45 4.73 6.78
N ARG A 115 -10.37 5.47 6.47
CA ARG A 115 -10.20 6.14 5.17
C ARG A 115 -10.17 5.16 4.00
N TYR A 116 -9.53 4.01 4.17
CA TYR A 116 -9.57 2.94 3.18
C TYR A 116 -11.00 2.47 2.93
N THR A 117 -11.73 2.12 3.98
CA THR A 117 -13.10 1.63 3.92
C THR A 117 -14.05 2.64 3.27
N GLU A 118 -13.97 3.91 3.67
CA GLU A 118 -14.70 5.02 3.03
C GLU A 118 -14.41 5.09 1.53
N ARG A 119 -13.13 5.03 1.14
CA ARG A 119 -12.74 5.09 -0.27
C ARG A 119 -13.24 3.89 -1.07
N VAL A 120 -13.10 2.68 -0.53
CA VAL A 120 -13.59 1.45 -1.17
C VAL A 120 -15.10 1.53 -1.40
N LYS A 121 -15.87 1.99 -0.41
CA LYS A 121 -17.33 2.17 -0.55
C LYS A 121 -17.72 3.08 -1.72
N THR A 122 -16.92 4.10 -2.03
CA THR A 122 -17.19 5.00 -3.18
C THR A 122 -16.90 4.37 -4.54
N LEU A 123 -16.16 3.26 -4.58
CA LEU A 123 -15.68 2.64 -5.82
C LEU A 123 -16.39 1.32 -6.16
N LEU A 124 -16.96 0.65 -5.16
CA LEU A 124 -17.68 -0.61 -5.33
C LEU A 124 -19.16 -0.37 -5.65
N THR A 125 -19.77 -1.29 -6.40
CA THR A 125 -21.23 -1.36 -6.49
C THR A 125 -21.83 -1.71 -5.13
N ALA A 126 -23.13 -1.44 -4.92
CA ALA A 126 -23.80 -1.78 -3.67
C ALA A 126 -23.63 -3.26 -3.29
N GLN A 127 -23.82 -4.17 -4.26
CA GLN A 127 -23.63 -5.60 -4.05
C GLN A 127 -22.18 -5.97 -3.67
N GLN A 128 -21.19 -5.38 -4.36
CA GLN A 128 -19.78 -5.60 -4.06
C GLN A 128 -19.43 -5.06 -2.66
N TRP A 129 -19.97 -3.91 -2.30
CA TRP A 129 -19.78 -3.29 -1.00
C TRP A 129 -20.39 -4.13 0.12
N ASP A 130 -21.63 -4.62 -0.03
CA ASP A 130 -22.27 -5.48 0.97
C ASP A 130 -21.45 -6.76 1.22
N PHE A 131 -20.93 -7.37 0.15
CA PHE A 131 -20.01 -8.49 0.26
C PHE A 131 -18.73 -8.09 1.00
N PHE A 132 -18.11 -6.98 0.61
CA PHE A 132 -16.86 -6.51 1.21
C PHE A 132 -17.01 -6.22 2.72
N LEU A 133 -18.09 -5.53 3.09
CA LEU A 133 -18.44 -5.17 4.45
C LEU A 133 -18.59 -6.43 5.31
N ALA A 134 -19.44 -7.37 4.89
CA ALA A 134 -19.72 -8.60 5.64
C ALA A 134 -18.50 -9.54 5.80
N HIS A 135 -17.50 -9.47 4.91
CA HIS A 135 -16.36 -10.40 4.93
C HIS A 135 -15.05 -9.79 5.43
N PHE A 136 -14.87 -8.47 5.33
CA PHE A 136 -13.56 -7.83 5.58
C PHE A 136 -13.60 -6.63 6.53
N VAL A 137 -14.79 -6.13 6.90
CA VAL A 137 -14.93 -4.96 7.78
C VAL A 137 -15.74 -5.31 9.02
N GLU A 138 -16.89 -5.96 8.86
CA GLU A 138 -17.81 -6.35 9.94
C GLU A 138 -18.19 -7.84 9.82
N PRO A 139 -17.24 -8.78 10.00
CA PRO A 139 -17.59 -10.20 10.06
C PRO A 139 -18.47 -10.50 11.29
N GLU A 140 -19.29 -11.55 11.20
CA GLU A 140 -20.28 -11.93 12.23
C GLU A 140 -19.74 -11.92 13.68
N LYS A 141 -20.64 -11.59 14.62
CA LYS A 141 -20.36 -11.38 16.05
C LYS A 141 -19.55 -12.54 16.65
N GLY A 142 -18.34 -12.22 17.13
CA GLY A 142 -17.40 -13.18 17.74
C GLY A 142 -16.02 -13.18 17.08
N SER A 143 -15.91 -12.64 15.85
CA SER A 143 -14.61 -12.35 15.23
C SER A 143 -14.07 -11.03 15.77
N SER A 144 -13.10 -11.06 16.69
CA SER A 144 -12.38 -9.86 17.16
C SER A 144 -11.46 -9.23 16.09
N ARG A 145 -11.62 -9.61 14.82
CA ARG A 145 -10.69 -9.31 13.74
C ARG A 145 -11.46 -8.93 12.49
N LEU A 146 -11.12 -7.77 11.92
CA LEU A 146 -10.47 -7.62 10.60
C LEU A 146 -10.56 -6.15 10.16
N PHE A 147 -9.40 -5.52 9.89
CA PHE A 147 -9.31 -4.12 9.50
C PHE A 147 -8.94 -4.01 8.02
N GLY A 148 -9.95 -3.98 7.15
CA GLY A 148 -9.80 -3.49 5.78
C GLY A 148 -8.57 -4.01 5.00
N ASN A 149 -7.75 -3.09 4.50
CA ASN A 149 -6.69 -3.34 3.53
C ASN A 149 -5.70 -4.44 3.96
N ALA A 150 -5.12 -5.17 3.00
CA ALA A 150 -4.24 -6.33 3.20
C ALA A 150 -4.84 -7.49 4.05
N ALA A 151 -6.15 -7.46 4.36
CA ALA A 151 -6.80 -8.43 5.24
C ALA A 151 -6.07 -8.62 6.57
N VAL A 152 -5.51 -7.54 7.14
CA VAL A 152 -4.76 -7.57 8.41
C VAL A 152 -5.64 -8.07 9.55
N SER A 153 -5.07 -8.94 10.39
CA SER A 153 -5.82 -9.62 11.45
C SER A 153 -6.02 -8.72 12.66
N HIS A 154 -5.03 -7.88 12.95
CA HIS A 154 -5.09 -6.84 13.95
C HIS A 154 -4.79 -5.49 13.31
N ALA A 155 -5.24 -4.42 13.97
CA ALA A 155 -5.13 -3.09 13.41
C ALA A 155 -3.67 -2.59 13.37
N ASP A 156 -2.77 -3.19 14.17
CA ASP A 156 -1.35 -2.89 14.27
C ASP A 156 -0.47 -3.79 13.37
N ASP A 157 -1.06 -4.77 12.68
CA ASP A 157 -0.35 -5.67 11.79
C ASP A 157 0.11 -4.96 10.51
N VAL A 158 1.38 -5.17 10.15
CA VAL A 158 1.95 -4.76 8.86
C VAL A 158 2.18 -6.00 8.01
N LYS A 159 1.34 -6.24 6.99
CA LYS A 159 1.48 -7.41 6.10
C LYS A 159 2.36 -7.14 4.89
N CYS A 160 2.04 -6.09 4.13
CA CYS A 160 2.83 -5.68 2.97
C CYS A 160 2.74 -4.16 2.76
N LEU A 161 3.87 -3.56 2.43
CA LEU A 161 4.00 -2.15 2.07
C LEU A 161 3.31 -1.86 0.72
N HIS A 162 3.23 -2.85 -0.19
CA HIS A 162 2.53 -2.70 -1.45
C HIS A 162 1.07 -2.27 -1.28
N ALA A 163 0.34 -2.90 -0.36
CA ALA A 163 -1.07 -2.59 -0.13
C ALA A 163 -1.24 -1.17 0.42
N TRP A 164 -0.32 -0.73 1.28
CA TRP A 164 -0.38 0.59 1.92
C TRP A 164 0.00 1.71 0.97
N VAL A 165 1.01 1.51 0.13
CA VAL A 165 1.33 2.44 -0.96
C VAL A 165 0.19 2.51 -1.97
N ALA A 166 -0.41 1.36 -2.33
CA ALA A 166 -1.58 1.34 -3.21
C ALA A 166 -2.74 2.15 -2.62
N GLN A 167 -2.99 2.01 -1.32
CA GLN A 167 -4.01 2.78 -0.60
C GLN A 167 -3.74 4.29 -0.63
N ALA A 168 -2.52 4.73 -0.30
CA ALA A 168 -2.14 6.14 -0.33
C ALA A 168 -2.37 6.74 -1.74
N LEU A 169 -1.86 6.07 -2.78
CA LEU A 169 -2.01 6.51 -4.17
C LEU A 169 -3.47 6.41 -4.69
N ALA A 170 -4.29 5.55 -4.10
CA ALA A 170 -5.73 5.46 -4.38
C ALA A 170 -6.56 6.58 -3.73
N ARG A 171 -5.91 7.61 -3.16
CA ARG A 171 -6.51 8.73 -2.44
C ARG A 171 -7.22 8.33 -1.15
N ALA A 172 -6.76 7.25 -0.52
CA ALA A 172 -7.10 6.92 0.85
C ALA A 172 -5.85 7.13 1.70
N ALA A 173 -5.79 8.23 2.45
CA ALA A 173 -4.62 8.58 3.24
C ALA A 173 -4.14 7.38 4.09
N ASN A 174 -2.84 7.10 4.02
CA ASN A 174 -2.20 6.02 4.78
C ASN A 174 -0.80 6.48 5.13
N PRO A 175 -0.50 6.74 6.41
CA PRO A 175 0.73 7.40 6.77
C PRO A 175 1.98 6.57 6.49
N ILE A 176 1.88 5.23 6.49
CA ILE A 176 3.00 4.37 6.10
C ILE A 176 3.14 4.36 4.59
N GLY A 177 2.04 4.22 3.85
CA GLY A 177 2.05 4.30 2.37
C GLY A 177 2.68 5.61 1.88
N GLU A 178 2.27 6.74 2.46
CA GLU A 178 2.86 8.06 2.22
C GLU A 178 4.35 8.09 2.59
N GLY A 179 4.72 7.50 3.73
CA GLY A 179 6.11 7.43 4.15
C GLY A 179 7.01 6.63 3.22
N ILE A 180 6.53 5.52 2.65
CA ILE A 180 7.26 4.77 1.63
C ILE A 180 7.43 5.60 0.35
N ILE A 181 6.38 6.29 -0.11
CA ILE A 181 6.47 7.16 -1.29
C ILE A 181 7.52 8.25 -1.06
N ASN A 182 7.47 8.92 0.09
CA ASN A 182 8.43 9.96 0.46
C ASN A 182 9.85 9.41 0.58
N LEU A 183 10.05 8.21 1.14
CA LEU A 183 11.37 7.58 1.21
C LEU A 183 11.95 7.35 -0.19
N ILE A 184 11.13 6.92 -1.16
CA ILE A 184 11.57 6.71 -2.55
C ILE A 184 11.98 8.04 -3.19
N LEU A 185 11.20 9.11 -2.96
CA LEU A 185 11.54 10.44 -3.47
C LEU A 185 12.82 10.99 -2.83
N PHE A 186 12.99 10.76 -1.52
CA PHE A 186 14.19 11.11 -0.78
C PHE A 186 15.41 10.35 -1.31
N PHE A 187 15.30 9.04 -1.55
CA PHE A 187 16.36 8.24 -2.17
C PHE A 187 16.73 8.76 -3.57
N HIS A 188 15.75 9.13 -4.39
CA HIS A 188 16.02 9.73 -5.69
C HIS A 188 16.76 11.08 -5.57
N LEU A 189 16.40 11.90 -4.58
CA LEU A 189 17.12 13.15 -4.27
C LEU A 189 18.57 12.86 -3.87
N LEU A 190 18.80 11.92 -2.93
CA LEU A 190 20.15 11.52 -2.51
C LEU A 190 20.99 11.07 -3.70
N ILE A 191 20.47 10.19 -4.55
CA ILE A 191 21.17 9.73 -5.76
C ILE A 191 21.52 10.91 -6.68
N SER A 192 20.59 11.85 -6.86
CA SER A 192 20.79 13.01 -7.72
C SER A 192 21.88 13.93 -7.19
N ASP A 193 21.92 14.17 -5.88
CA ASP A 193 22.94 15.02 -5.27
C ASP A 193 24.30 14.32 -5.20
N TYR A 194 24.33 13.02 -4.90
CA TYR A 194 25.54 12.21 -4.95
C TYR A 194 26.17 12.21 -6.36
N ARG A 195 25.36 12.07 -7.42
CA ARG A 195 25.85 12.11 -8.80
C ARG A 195 26.40 13.46 -9.24
N LYS A 196 26.01 14.57 -8.59
CA LYS A 196 26.58 15.91 -8.85
C LYS A 196 27.96 16.08 -8.21
N GLY A 197 28.33 15.21 -7.26
CA GLY A 197 29.48 15.36 -6.36
C GLY A 197 30.84 14.81 -6.84
N VAL A 198 30.97 14.27 -8.06
CA VAL A 198 32.22 13.75 -8.67
C VAL A 198 32.73 12.39 -8.11
N ASP A 199 33.36 11.64 -9.03
CA ASP A 199 33.75 10.22 -9.08
C ASP A 199 34.48 9.63 -7.86
N SER A 200 33.77 8.90 -7.00
CA SER A 200 34.40 7.77 -6.30
C SER A 200 33.45 6.57 -6.18
N ASP A 201 33.92 5.40 -6.63
CA ASP A 201 33.18 4.14 -6.56
C ASP A 201 32.86 3.73 -5.11
N ASP A 202 33.69 4.13 -4.14
CA ASP A 202 33.54 3.81 -2.71
C ASP A 202 32.31 4.49 -2.07
N ASN A 203 31.97 5.71 -2.52
CA ASN A 203 30.82 6.44 -2.03
C ASN A 203 29.50 5.79 -2.44
N ASP A 204 29.50 5.22 -3.66
CA ASP A 204 28.36 4.53 -4.25
C ASP A 204 28.00 3.25 -3.47
N ALA A 205 29.02 2.48 -3.08
CA ALA A 205 28.83 1.28 -2.27
C ALA A 205 28.24 1.60 -0.88
N SER A 206 28.73 2.65 -0.23
CA SER A 206 28.26 3.06 1.10
C SER A 206 26.81 3.57 1.08
N LEU A 207 26.44 4.38 0.09
CA LEU A 207 25.06 4.84 -0.09
C LEU A 207 24.11 3.68 -0.43
N LYS A 208 24.51 2.77 -1.33
CA LYS A 208 23.74 1.56 -1.64
C LYS A 208 23.52 0.72 -0.39
N HIS A 209 24.57 0.47 0.40
CA HIS A 209 24.46 -0.28 1.64
C HIS A 209 23.47 0.35 2.63
N TYR A 210 23.52 1.67 2.80
CA TYR A 210 22.55 2.39 3.62
C TYR A 210 21.13 2.18 3.11
N MET A 211 20.88 2.46 1.83
CA MET A 211 19.56 2.35 1.18
C MET A 211 19.01 0.91 1.13
N ASP A 212 19.89 -0.10 1.16
CA ASP A 212 19.54 -1.53 1.21
C ASP A 212 19.35 -2.08 2.63
N SER A 213 19.42 -1.24 3.65
CA SER A 213 19.15 -1.63 5.02
C SER A 213 17.74 -1.21 5.46
N PRO A 214 17.20 -1.77 6.57
CA PRO A 214 15.92 -1.30 7.13
C PRO A 214 16.05 0.04 7.86
N ILE A 215 17.28 0.50 8.12
CA ILE A 215 17.59 1.70 8.93
C ILE A 215 16.97 2.96 8.31
N PRO A 216 17.20 3.30 7.02
CA PRO A 216 16.60 4.48 6.41
C PRO A 216 15.09 4.54 6.61
N LEU A 217 14.38 3.42 6.41
CA LEU A 217 12.93 3.43 6.59
C LEU A 217 12.52 3.70 8.05
N TYR A 218 13.18 3.03 9.00
CA TYR A 218 12.89 3.22 10.42
C TYR A 218 13.14 4.68 10.86
N ASP A 219 14.30 5.23 10.51
CA ASP A 219 14.69 6.59 10.88
C ASP A 219 13.77 7.61 10.20
N PHE A 220 13.52 7.45 8.90
CA PHE A 220 12.70 8.35 8.10
C PHE A 220 11.26 8.39 8.59
N LEU A 221 10.64 7.23 8.85
CA LEU A 221 9.29 7.19 9.42
C LEU A 221 9.28 7.76 10.84
N THR A 222 10.27 7.45 11.67
CA THR A 222 10.35 7.98 13.04
C THR A 222 10.39 9.48 13.08
N GLN A 223 11.24 10.09 12.26
CA GLN A 223 11.31 11.54 12.11
C GLN A 223 9.98 12.08 11.57
N ALA A 224 9.37 11.38 10.62
CA ALA A 224 8.13 11.84 9.99
C ALA A 224 6.91 11.89 10.92
N PHE A 225 6.84 10.98 11.87
CA PHE A 225 5.76 10.90 12.85
C PHE A 225 6.00 11.75 14.11
N SER A 226 7.26 12.13 14.36
CA SER A 226 7.63 12.96 15.51
C SER A 226 7.50 14.46 15.22
N GLN A 227 7.58 14.87 13.95
CA GLN A 227 7.53 16.27 13.54
C GLN A 227 6.15 16.68 13.01
N ASP A 228 5.81 17.97 13.10
CA ASP A 228 4.61 18.53 12.48
C ASP A 228 4.65 18.29 10.95
N THR A 229 3.49 18.09 10.33
CA THR A 229 3.37 17.65 8.93
C THR A 229 3.53 18.78 7.91
N LYS A 230 3.69 20.03 8.36
CA LYS A 230 3.68 21.22 7.49
C LYS A 230 5.04 21.88 7.29
N SER A 231 6.10 21.41 7.94
CA SER A 231 7.44 22.02 7.82
C SER A 231 8.36 21.23 6.90
N GLU A 232 9.25 21.95 6.22
CA GLU A 232 10.49 21.40 5.70
C GLU A 232 11.23 20.64 6.82
N ARG A 233 11.83 19.50 6.49
CA ARG A 233 12.45 18.60 7.47
C ARG A 233 13.90 18.42 7.13
N GLU A 234 14.79 18.61 8.10
CA GLU A 234 16.13 18.08 8.00
C GLU A 234 16.09 16.60 8.34
N ILE A 235 16.37 15.74 7.36
CA ILE A 235 16.52 14.31 7.58
C ILE A 235 17.97 14.05 7.93
N GLU A 236 18.19 13.60 9.16
CA GLU A 236 19.50 13.18 9.65
C GLU A 236 19.68 11.67 9.45
N PHE A 237 20.85 11.28 8.94
CA PHE A 237 21.23 9.88 8.74
C PHE A 237 22.75 9.73 8.66
N THR A 238 23.24 8.49 8.70
CA THR A 238 24.67 8.20 8.62
C THR A 238 24.94 7.27 7.43
N ILE A 239 25.93 7.63 6.60
CA ILE A 239 26.47 6.77 5.55
C ILE A 239 27.89 6.38 5.95
N GLY A 240 28.12 5.08 6.15
CA GLY A 240 29.37 4.63 6.78
C GLY A 240 29.50 5.20 8.19
N ASN A 241 30.49 6.06 8.40
CA ASN A 241 30.70 6.79 9.66
C ASN A 241 30.44 8.30 9.53
N GLU A 242 29.92 8.75 8.39
CA GLU A 242 29.71 10.17 8.13
C GLU A 242 28.25 10.56 8.37
N PRO A 243 27.96 11.45 9.35
CA PRO A 243 26.64 12.01 9.49
C PRO A 243 26.34 12.94 8.31
N LYS A 244 25.13 12.83 7.77
CA LYS A 244 24.61 13.65 6.68
C LYS A 244 23.29 14.28 7.12
N ARG A 245 23.03 15.47 6.60
CA ARG A 245 21.77 16.19 6.75
C ARG A 245 21.31 16.61 5.37
N VAL A 246 20.06 16.29 5.05
CA VAL A 246 19.45 16.68 3.78
C VAL A 246 18.10 17.28 4.07
N SER A 247 17.87 18.48 3.53
CA SER A 247 16.55 19.09 3.59
C SER A 247 15.58 18.36 2.67
N TYR A 248 14.43 17.97 3.22
CA TYR A 248 13.40 17.25 2.49
C TYR A 248 12.02 17.76 2.87
N SER A 249 11.24 18.16 1.86
CA SER A 249 9.85 18.56 2.03
C SER A 249 8.93 17.35 1.94
N TRP A 250 8.28 17.01 3.06
CA TRP A 250 7.35 15.89 3.10
C TRP A 250 6.10 16.15 2.25
N ILE A 251 5.75 15.19 1.40
CA ILE A 251 4.55 15.24 0.56
C ILE A 251 3.46 14.39 1.20
N SER A 252 2.43 15.04 1.73
CA SER A 252 1.20 14.41 2.25
C SER A 252 -0.07 14.98 1.62
N ASP A 253 0.03 16.11 0.91
CA ASP A 253 -1.10 16.72 0.23
C ASP A 253 -1.54 15.88 -0.99
N PRO A 254 -2.83 15.51 -1.12
CA PRO A 254 -3.30 14.69 -2.23
C PRO A 254 -3.12 15.30 -3.61
N VAL A 255 -3.18 16.64 -3.73
CA VAL A 255 -2.99 17.35 -5.00
C VAL A 255 -1.52 17.31 -5.42
N VAL A 256 -0.61 17.52 -4.46
CA VAL A 256 0.84 17.38 -4.71
C VAL A 256 1.19 15.93 -5.06
N LEU A 257 0.59 14.96 -4.37
CA LEU A 257 0.78 13.53 -4.67
C LEU A 257 0.27 13.18 -6.08
N GLU A 258 -0.81 13.79 -6.54
CA GLU A 258 -1.33 13.66 -7.90
C GLU A 258 -0.37 14.25 -8.94
N ALA A 259 0.28 15.38 -8.65
CA ALA A 259 1.29 15.93 -9.55
C ALA A 259 2.48 14.97 -9.79
N LEU A 260 2.76 14.06 -8.85
CA LEU A 260 3.81 13.03 -9.00
C LEU A 260 3.47 11.97 -10.07
N GLN A 261 2.25 11.89 -10.60
CA GLN A 261 1.88 10.92 -11.64
C GLN A 261 2.84 10.95 -12.85
N ILE A 262 3.38 12.13 -13.17
CA ILE A 262 4.30 12.32 -14.30
C ILE A 262 5.65 11.66 -14.04
N ASP A 263 6.11 11.60 -12.78
CA ASP A 263 7.53 11.35 -12.49
C ASP A 263 7.78 10.20 -11.50
N LEU A 264 6.81 9.81 -10.65
CA LEU A 264 7.01 8.78 -9.64
C LEU A 264 7.54 7.46 -10.24
N CYS A 265 7.07 7.09 -11.42
CA CYS A 265 7.54 5.89 -12.13
C CYS A 265 9.01 5.98 -12.55
N GLN A 266 9.47 7.14 -13.01
CA GLN A 266 10.85 7.34 -13.40
C GLN A 266 11.76 7.40 -12.17
N ARG A 267 11.36 8.12 -11.12
CA ARG A 267 12.09 8.15 -9.83
C ARG A 267 12.25 6.76 -9.24
N CYS A 268 11.19 5.92 -9.28
CA CYS A 268 11.29 4.53 -8.87
C CYS A 268 12.29 3.74 -9.73
N LEU A 269 12.33 3.98 -11.05
CA LEU A 269 13.30 3.34 -11.93
C LEU A 269 14.72 3.75 -11.57
N ASP A 270 14.97 5.04 -11.34
CA ASP A 270 16.30 5.55 -11.02
C ASP A 270 16.82 4.97 -9.70
N VAL A 271 15.97 4.92 -8.67
CA VAL A 271 16.29 4.27 -7.39
C VAL A 271 16.59 2.79 -7.60
N TYR A 272 15.76 2.09 -8.37
CA TYR A 272 15.98 0.67 -8.64
C TYR A 272 17.29 0.41 -9.40
N LEU A 273 17.56 1.19 -10.46
CA LEU A 273 18.76 1.07 -11.27
C LEU A 273 20.01 1.35 -10.45
N PHE A 274 19.96 2.33 -9.55
CA PHE A 274 21.06 2.62 -8.64
C PHE A 274 21.34 1.42 -7.72
N LEU A 275 20.30 0.83 -7.12
CA LEU A 275 20.45 -0.28 -6.17
C LEU A 275 20.81 -1.62 -6.82
N GLU A 276 20.30 -1.91 -8.02
CA GLU A 276 20.47 -3.22 -8.68
C GLU A 276 21.53 -3.23 -9.78
N GLY A 277 21.96 -2.06 -10.25
CA GLY A 277 22.88 -1.92 -11.39
C GLY A 277 22.31 -2.41 -12.72
N ARG A 278 21.01 -2.75 -12.78
CA ARG A 278 20.35 -3.29 -13.97
C ARG A 278 18.86 -2.97 -13.99
N SER A 279 18.30 -2.94 -15.19
CA SER A 279 16.85 -2.72 -15.37
C SER A 279 16.01 -3.80 -14.68
N PRO A 280 14.84 -3.45 -14.12
CA PRO A 280 13.95 -4.43 -13.53
C PRO A 280 13.53 -5.47 -14.57
N ARG A 281 13.53 -6.75 -14.18
CA ARG A 281 13.03 -7.80 -15.06
C ARG A 281 11.54 -7.59 -15.32
N VAL A 282 11.18 -7.35 -16.57
CA VAL A 282 9.77 -7.33 -16.98
C VAL A 282 9.27 -8.76 -16.95
N SER A 283 8.59 -9.15 -15.88
CA SER A 283 7.90 -10.45 -15.84
C SER A 283 6.87 -10.49 -16.97
N SER A 284 7.01 -11.45 -17.88
CA SER A 284 6.02 -11.74 -18.92
C SER A 284 4.67 -12.15 -18.31
N LYS A 285 4.70 -12.69 -17.08
CA LYS A 285 3.52 -12.93 -16.26
C LYS A 285 3.18 -11.64 -15.51
N ARG A 286 2.57 -10.67 -16.21
CA ARG A 286 1.93 -9.50 -15.58
C ARG A 286 0.71 -9.94 -14.78
N ARG A 287 0.94 -10.63 -13.67
CA ARG A 287 -0.07 -10.75 -12.63
C ARG A 287 -0.10 -9.38 -11.94
N LEU A 288 -1.28 -8.76 -11.77
CA LEU A 288 -1.46 -7.85 -10.64
C LEU A 288 -0.92 -8.63 -9.44
N ASN A 289 0.08 -8.15 -8.71
CA ASN A 289 0.84 -9.00 -7.78
C ASN A 289 -0.06 -9.73 -6.78
#